data_AF-A0A4V1UJ01-F1
#
_entry.id   AF-A0A4V1UJ01-F1
#
_cell.length_a   1.000
_cell.length_b   1.000
_cell.length_c   1.000
_cell.angle_alpha   90.00
_cell.angle_beta   90.00
_cell.angle_gamma   90.00
#
_symmetry.space_group_name_H-M   'P 1'
#
loop_
_entity.id
_entity.type
_entity.pdbx_description
1 polymer ?
#
loop_
_entity_poly.entity_id
_entity_poly.type
_entity_poly.pdbx_seq_one_letter_code
_entity_poly.pdbx_strand_id
1 'polypeptide(L)'
;VKPECIDEWKSAVTEIIEQMSREPAFVSCDLHQDAQQSNLFVLYERWNEPSVEAFLQHQDTPYRRDYEARLPALLERPREPTVLLPIGEWRK
;
A
#
# COMPACT_ATOMS: atom_id res chain seq x y z
N VAL A 1 12.88 0.40 -0.16
CA VAL A 1 12.97 1.64 0.66
C VAL A 1 14.45 1.92 0.87
N LYS A 2 14.90 3.18 0.88
CA LYS A 2 16.31 3.47 1.21
C LYS A 2 16.59 2.96 2.64
N PRO A 3 17.68 2.22 2.90
CA PRO A 3 17.93 1.62 4.22
C PRO A 3 17.87 2.63 5.38
N GLU A 4 18.37 3.84 5.17
CA GLU A 4 18.37 4.94 6.14
C GLU A 4 16.99 5.59 6.36
N CYS A 5 16.02 5.36 5.47
CA CYS A 5 14.67 5.91 5.54
C CYS A 5 13.63 4.92 6.05
N ILE A 6 14.03 3.72 6.50
CA ILE A 6 13.08 2.65 6.86
C ILE A 6 12.08 3.10 7.94
N ASP A 7 12.55 3.71 9.03
CA ASP A 7 11.67 4.08 10.14
C ASP A 7 10.71 5.20 9.75
N GLU A 8 11.20 6.21 9.02
CA GLU A 8 10.37 7.28 8.48
C GLU A 8 9.31 6.73 7.51
N TRP A 9 9.72 5.83 6.61
CA TRP A 9 8.81 5.18 5.68
C TRP A 9 7.77 4.31 6.38
N LYS A 10 8.16 3.56 7.42
CA LYS A 10 7.23 2.76 8.24
C LYS A 10 6.18 3.63 8.91
N SER A 11 6.58 4.77 9.46
CA SER A 11 5.64 5.74 10.02
C SER A 11 4.69 6.29 8.95
N ALA A 12 5.23 6.72 7.81
CA ALA A 12 4.45 7.26 6.69
C ALA A 12 3.45 6.25 6.12
N VAL A 13 3.88 5.00 5.90
CA VAL A 13 3.04 3.96 5.31
C VAL A 13 1.95 3.50 6.28
N THR A 14 2.23 3.48 7.58
CA THR A 14 1.23 3.12 8.58
C THR A 14 0.15 4.19 8.68
N GLU A 15 0.54 5.47 8.66
CA GLU A 15 -0.40 6.59 8.67
C GLU A 15 -1.37 6.55 7.49
N ILE A 16 -0.88 6.31 6.26
CA ILE A 16 -1.77 6.18 5.10
C ILE A 16 -2.64 4.93 5.20
N ILE A 17 -2.12 3.79 5.68
CA ILE A 17 -2.93 2.57 5.86
C ILE A 17 -4.06 2.81 6.88
N GLU A 18 -3.81 3.53 7.98
CA GLU A 18 -4.85 3.90 8.95
C GLU A 18 -5.92 4.84 8.39
N GLN A 19 -5.54 5.70 7.45
CA GLN A 19 -6.52 6.52 6.73
C GLN A 19 -7.31 5.68 5.74
N MET A 20 -6.64 4.81 4.98
CA MET A 20 -7.27 3.89 4.04
C MET A 20 -8.25 2.95 4.73
N SER A 21 -7.93 2.49 5.94
CA SER A 21 -8.77 1.57 6.70
C SER A 21 -10.13 2.14 7.12
N ARG A 22 -10.34 3.45 6.93
CA ARG A 22 -11.61 4.15 7.22
C ARG A 22 -12.48 4.28 5.97
N GLU A 23 -11.96 3.94 4.79
CA GLU A 23 -12.72 3.99 3.55
C GLU A 23 -13.77 2.88 3.49
N PRO A 24 -14.99 3.15 3.01
CA PRO A 24 -16.05 2.15 2.95
C PRO A 24 -15.70 0.91 2.11
N ALA A 25 -14.88 1.07 1.08
CA ALA A 25 -14.46 -0.02 0.21
C ALA A 25 -13.23 -0.78 0.73
N PHE A 26 -12.58 -0.33 1.81
CA PHE A 26 -11.41 -1.02 2.35
C PHE A 26 -11.82 -2.35 3.02
N VAL A 27 -11.13 -3.44 2.69
CA VAL A 27 -11.37 -4.76 3.31
C VAL A 27 -10.21 -5.13 4.23
N SER A 28 -8.99 -5.11 3.72
CA SER A 28 -7.79 -5.45 4.49
C SER A 28 -6.53 -4.92 3.81
N CYS A 29 -5.47 -4.70 4.60
CA CYS A 29 -4.12 -4.47 4.10
C CYS A 29 -3.13 -5.22 4.99
N ASP A 30 -2.40 -6.17 4.40
CA ASP A 30 -1.30 -6.85 5.07
C ASP A 30 0.02 -6.20 4.65
N LEU A 31 0.72 -5.58 5.60
CA LEU A 31 2.05 -5.03 5.40
C LEU A 31 3.10 -6.09 5.73
N HIS A 32 3.82 -6.55 4.71
CA HIS A 32 4.89 -7.52 4.83
C HIS A 32 6.25 -6.85 4.65
N GLN A 33 7.24 -7.39 5.37
CA GLN A 33 8.65 -7.16 5.10
C GLN A 33 9.21 -8.42 4.47
N ASP A 34 10.05 -8.27 3.44
CA ASP A 34 10.69 -9.42 2.81
C ASP A 34 11.60 -10.15 3.81
N ALA A 35 11.60 -11.49 3.75
CA ALA A 35 12.30 -12.33 4.69
C ALA A 35 13.84 -12.30 4.53
N GLN A 36 14.33 -11.85 3.38
CA GLN A 36 15.75 -11.80 3.03
C GLN A 36 16.26 -10.38 2.84
N GLN A 37 15.38 -9.43 2.52
CA GLN A 37 15.71 -8.03 2.24
C GLN A 37 14.99 -7.10 3.21
N SER A 38 15.71 -6.62 4.23
CA SER A 38 15.11 -5.82 5.30
C SER A 38 14.53 -4.48 4.87
N ASN A 39 14.91 -3.97 3.69
CA ASN A 39 14.43 -2.72 3.13
C ASN A 39 13.40 -2.90 2.00
N LEU A 40 12.93 -4.14 1.78
CA LEU A 40 11.85 -4.47 0.84
C LEU A 40 10.56 -4.76 1.61
N PHE A 41 9.47 -4.14 1.18
CA PHE A 41 8.16 -4.27 1.79
C PHE A 41 7.09 -4.47 0.73
N VAL A 42 6.04 -5.20 1.09
CA VAL A 42 4.89 -5.50 0.22
C VAL A 42 3.61 -5.13 0.96
N LEU A 43 2.78 -4.31 0.34
CA LEU A 43 1.40 -4.09 0.78
C LEU A 43 0.52 -5.03 -0.03
N TYR A 44 -0.20 -5.92 0.66
CA TYR A 44 -1.23 -6.74 0.06
C TYR A 44 -2.60 -6.22 0.47
N GLU A 45 -3.26 -5.54 -0.45
CA GLU A 45 -4.50 -4.83 -0.18
C GLU A 45 -5.69 -5.54 -0.81
N ARG A 46 -6.82 -5.54 -0.10
CA ARG A 46 -8.11 -5.98 -0.61
C ARG A 46 -9.10 -4.83 -0.50
N TRP A 47 -9.80 -4.61 -1.60
CA TRP A 47 -10.80 -3.56 -1.75
C TRP A 47 -12.09 -4.16 -2.31
N ASN A 48 -13.23 -3.70 -1.80
CA ASN A 48 -14.56 -4.09 -2.24
C ASN A 48 -15.14 -3.05 -3.21
N GLU A 49 -14.33 -2.67 -4.20
CA GLU A 49 -14.72 -1.77 -5.27
C GLU A 49 -15.48 -2.53 -6.38
N PRO A 50 -16.43 -1.88 -7.07
CA PRO A 50 -17.25 -2.55 -8.09
C PRO A 50 -16.44 -2.90 -9.35
N SER A 51 -15.30 -2.24 -9.59
CA SER A 51 -14.37 -2.54 -10.67
C SER A 51 -12.98 -1.97 -10.39
N VAL A 52 -11.98 -2.43 -11.14
CA VAL A 52 -10.62 -1.85 -11.11
C VAL A 52 -10.64 -0.38 -11.55
N GLU A 53 -11.50 -0.02 -12.50
CA GLU A 53 -11.64 1.37 -12.94
C GLU A 53 -12.18 2.27 -11.83
N ALA A 54 -13.23 1.82 -11.12
CA ALA A 54 -13.78 2.55 -9.98
C ALA A 54 -12.73 2.71 -8.87
N PHE A 55 -12.00 1.63 -8.56
CA PHE A 55 -10.88 1.67 -7.62
C PHE A 55 -9.88 2.78 -7.99
N LEU A 56 -9.41 2.83 -9.24
CA LEU A 56 -8.44 3.82 -9.70
C LEU A 56 -8.97 5.25 -9.63
N GLN A 57 -10.25 5.47 -9.95
CA GLN A 57 -10.89 6.79 -9.83
C GLN A 57 -10.97 7.27 -8.38
N HIS A 58 -11.12 6.36 -7.41
CA HIS A 58 -11.17 6.70 -5.98
C HIS A 58 -9.79 6.85 -5.33
N GLN A 59 -8.69 6.51 -6.01
CA GLN A 59 -7.34 6.66 -5.44
C GLN A 59 -6.85 8.12 -5.41
N ASP A 60 -7.51 9.04 -6.09
CA ASP A 60 -7.08 10.44 -6.14
C ASP A 60 -7.58 11.27 -4.96
N THR A 61 -7.06 10.97 -3.76
CA THR A 61 -7.40 11.68 -2.51
C THR A 61 -6.26 12.58 -2.03
N PRO A 62 -6.54 13.67 -1.26
CA PRO A 62 -5.49 14.55 -0.75
C PRO A 62 -4.41 13.82 0.05
N TYR A 63 -4.77 12.92 0.98
CA TYR A 63 -3.80 12.20 1.80
C TYR A 63 -2.94 11.21 0.98
N ARG A 64 -3.50 10.62 -0.09
CA ARG A 64 -2.71 9.80 -1.02
C ARG A 64 -1.70 10.66 -1.75
N ARG A 65 -2.09 11.83 -2.27
CA ARG A 65 -1.16 12.77 -2.93
C ARG A 65 -0.04 13.22 -2.00
N ASP A 66 -0.36 13.53 -0.74
CA ASP A 66 0.63 13.94 0.26
C ASP A 66 1.63 12.81 0.54
N TYR A 67 1.16 11.57 0.64
CA TYR A 67 2.03 10.40 0.78
C TYR A 67 2.89 10.17 -0.48
N GLU A 68 2.29 10.23 -1.68
CA GLU A 68 2.98 10.10 -2.97
C GLU A 68 4.12 11.11 -3.12
N ALA A 69 3.91 12.35 -2.68
CA ALA A 69 4.93 13.41 -2.73
C ALA A 69 6.17 13.10 -1.87
N ARG A 70 6.04 12.28 -0.83
CA ARG A 70 7.15 11.86 0.04
C ARG A 70 7.97 10.73 -0.56
N LEU A 71 7.36 9.87 -1.38
CA LEU A 71 7.98 8.64 -1.88
C LEU A 71 9.33 8.83 -2.62
N PRO A 72 9.53 9.86 -3.47
CA PRO A 72 10.82 10.08 -4.12
C PRO A 72 11.99 10.26 -3.14
N ALA A 73 11.73 10.81 -1.94
CA ALA A 73 12.74 10.96 -0.91
C ALA A 73 13.02 9.64 -0.18
N LEU A 74 12.00 8.81 0.02
CA LEU A 74 12.05 7.60 0.86
C LEU A 74 12.45 6.32 0.11
N LEU A 75 12.14 6.23 -1.18
CA LEU A 75 12.30 5.01 -1.96
C LEU A 75 13.62 4.96 -2.72
N GLU A 76 14.20 3.77 -2.78
CA GLU A 76 15.41 3.48 -3.57
C GLU A 76 15.08 3.28 -5.05
N ARG A 77 13.86 2.83 -5.35
CA ARG A 77 13.32 2.62 -6.70
C ARG A 77 11.79 2.84 -6.70
N PRO A 78 11.16 3.08 -7.87
CA PRO A 78 9.71 3.16 -7.98
C PRO A 78 9.01 1.90 -7.43
N ARG A 79 7.77 2.05 -6.99
CA ARG A 79 6.92 0.91 -6.60
C ARG A 79 6.50 0.10 -7.82
N GLU A 80 6.19 -1.17 -7.61
CA GLU A 80 5.77 -2.12 -8.64
C GLU A 80 4.34 -2.61 -8.34
N PRO A 81 3.29 -1.80 -8.60
CA PRO A 81 1.91 -2.18 -8.29
C PRO A 81 1.40 -3.26 -9.26
N THR A 82 0.62 -4.21 -8.75
CA THR A 82 -0.06 -5.23 -9.55
C THR A 82 -1.50 -5.40 -9.04
N VAL A 83 -2.48 -5.39 -9.96
CA VAL A 83 -3.88 -5.67 -9.66
C VAL A 83 -4.15 -7.16 -9.89
N LEU A 84 -4.73 -7.83 -8.90
CA LEU A 84 -4.95 -9.27 -8.92
C LEU A 84 -6.45 -9.59 -8.83
N LEU A 85 -6.85 -10.71 -9.45
CA LEU A 85 -8.18 -11.29 -9.29
C LEU A 85 -8.06 -12.56 -8.43
N PRO A 86 -8.79 -12.67 -7.31
CA PRO A 86 -8.71 -13.85 -6.46
C PRO A 86 -9.29 -15.07 -7.18
N ILE A 87 -8.56 -16.18 -7.17
CA ILE A 87 -8.99 -17.47 -7.74
C ILE A 87 -9.55 -18.40 -6.65
N GLY A 88 -9.13 -18.21 -5.40
CA GLY A 88 -9.58 -18.96 -4.25
C GLY A 88 -8.97 -18.42 -2.96
N GLU A 89 -9.53 -18.81 -1.82
CA GLU A 89 -9.04 -18.49 -0.49
C GLU A 89 -9.10 -19.75 0.38
N TRP A 90 -8.01 -20.05 1.10
CA TRP A 90 -7.91 -21.22 1.98
C TRP A 90 -7.57 -20.72 3.39
N ARG A 91 -8.42 -21.08 4.36
CA ARG A 91 -8.26 -20.73 5.79
C ARG A 91 -8.28 -22.02 6.62
N LYS A 92 -7.56 -22.04 7.74
CA LYS A 92 -7.49 -23.17 8.67
C LYS A 92 -8.51 -23.01 9.80
#